data_AF-A0A960IVY7-F1
#
_entry.id   AF-A0A960IVY7-F1
#
_cell.length_a   1.000
_cell.length_b   1.000
_cell.length_c   1.000
_cell.angle_alpha   90.00
_cell.angle_beta   90.00
_cell.angle_gamma   90.00
#
_symmetry.space_group_name_H-M   'P 1'
#
loop_
_entity.id
_entity.type
_entity.pdbx_description
1 polymer ?
#
loop_
_entity_poly.entity_id
_entity_poly.type
_entity_poly.pdbx_seq_one_letter_code
_entity_poly.pdbx_strand_id
1 'polypeptide(L)'
;GPLVDPDAIRSGGPPPDGIPSIDDPRFEVASSVDWIEDVEPVLVLEVDGDARAYPVQIMTWHEIVNDTVGGVPVTVSYCPLCNSAIAYVRRIDDRTLDFGTSGRLLNSSLVMYDRQTESLWSHFTGQAVIGVLTGTTLDTVPVTTVSWETFRTAHPEGLVLSRDTGFQRNYGRNPYPGYDDVTQLPYLFDGDPDGRLPAQTRVVAVRGNDGTIAVALDDL
;
A
#
# COMPACT_ATOMS: atom_id res chain seq x y z
N GLY A 1 -2.83 -25.51 6.33
CA GLY A 1 -1.38 -25.37 6.58
C GLY A 1 -0.90 -24.12 5.88
N PRO A 2 0.28 -23.58 6.23
CA PRO A 2 0.80 -22.36 5.61
C PRO A 2 1.04 -22.57 4.11
N LEU A 3 0.83 -21.53 3.30
CA LEU A 3 1.06 -21.55 1.85
C LEU A 3 2.47 -21.12 1.45
N VAL A 4 3.22 -20.56 2.40
CA VAL A 4 4.63 -20.22 2.25
C VAL A 4 5.41 -20.89 3.37
N ASP A 5 6.72 -21.06 3.18
CA ASP A 5 7.60 -21.46 4.27
C ASP A 5 7.55 -20.38 5.38
N PRO A 6 7.15 -20.71 6.62
CA PRO A 6 7.14 -19.74 7.71
C PRO A 6 8.49 -19.09 7.96
N ASP A 7 9.59 -19.78 7.65
CA ASP A 7 10.94 -19.23 7.79
C ASP A 7 11.26 -18.17 6.72
N ALA A 8 10.51 -18.12 5.61
CA ALA A 8 10.62 -17.05 4.62
C ALA A 8 10.00 -15.73 5.09
N ILE A 9 9.16 -15.74 6.15
CA ILE A 9 8.60 -14.54 6.75
C ILE A 9 9.53 -14.01 7.83
N ARG A 10 10.26 -12.94 7.52
CA ARG A 10 11.28 -12.34 8.40
C ARG A 10 10.73 -11.13 9.15
N SER A 11 11.35 -10.80 10.27
CA SER A 11 11.06 -9.54 10.98
C SER A 11 11.64 -8.36 10.22
N GLY A 12 10.84 -7.32 10.02
CA GLY A 12 11.30 -6.01 9.53
C GLY A 12 11.84 -5.10 10.63
N GLY A 13 11.76 -5.53 11.90
CA GLY A 13 12.23 -4.77 13.08
C GLY A 13 11.09 -4.32 14.00
N PRO A 14 10.09 -3.56 13.50
CA PRO A 14 8.94 -3.18 14.31
C PRO A 14 8.11 -4.39 14.78
N PRO A 15 7.47 -4.32 15.97
CA PRO A 15 6.43 -5.28 16.33
C PRO A 15 5.18 -5.11 15.46
N PRO A 16 4.19 -6.03 15.54
CA PRO A 16 2.86 -5.78 14.99
C PRO A 16 2.31 -4.42 15.45
N ASP A 17 1.75 -3.65 14.51
CA ASP A 17 1.31 -2.26 14.67
C ASP A 17 2.40 -1.26 15.13
N GLY A 18 3.68 -1.65 15.09
CA GLY A 18 4.81 -0.75 15.36
C GLY A 18 4.92 0.39 14.35
N ILE A 19 4.39 0.18 13.15
CA ILE A 19 4.05 1.22 12.18
C ILE A 19 2.51 1.30 12.19
N PRO A 20 1.92 2.31 12.84
CA PRO A 20 0.49 2.30 13.11
C PRO A 20 -0.31 2.55 11.82
N SER A 21 -1.27 1.69 11.52
CA SER A 21 -2.26 1.94 10.47
C SER A 21 -3.16 3.14 10.82
N ILE A 22 -3.81 3.71 9.82
CA ILE A 22 -4.87 4.71 10.03
C ILE A 22 -6.22 3.98 9.90
N ASP A 23 -6.96 3.89 11.02
CA ASP A 23 -8.22 3.15 11.08
C ASP A 23 -9.47 4.06 11.14
N ASP A 24 -9.27 5.36 11.36
CA ASP A 24 -10.31 6.42 11.31
C ASP A 24 -9.79 7.59 10.45
N PRO A 25 -9.67 7.42 9.13
CA PRO A 25 -9.08 8.42 8.25
C PRO A 25 -9.94 9.68 8.19
N ARG A 26 -9.28 10.84 8.28
CA ARG A 26 -9.89 12.17 8.11
C ARG A 26 -9.51 12.73 6.75
N PHE A 27 -10.44 13.45 6.13
CA PHE A 27 -10.27 13.94 4.77
C PHE A 27 -10.51 15.44 4.64
N GLU A 28 -9.77 16.06 3.73
CA GLU A 28 -9.91 17.43 3.28
C GLU A 28 -10.40 17.43 1.82
N VAL A 29 -11.12 18.47 1.41
CA VAL A 29 -11.51 18.63 -0.01
C VAL A 29 -10.30 19.06 -0.82
N ALA A 30 -10.08 18.44 -1.98
CA ALA A 30 -8.86 18.60 -2.77
C ALA A 30 -8.56 20.04 -3.15
N SER A 31 -9.59 20.82 -3.50
CA SER A 31 -9.46 22.25 -3.82
C SER A 31 -9.00 23.13 -2.65
N SER A 32 -9.07 22.65 -1.41
CA SER A 32 -8.66 23.38 -0.20
C SER A 32 -7.26 23.00 0.31
N VAL A 33 -6.63 21.97 -0.27
CA VAL A 33 -5.33 21.46 0.16
C VAL A 33 -4.19 22.25 -0.48
N ASP A 34 -3.33 22.86 0.35
CA ASP A 34 -2.20 23.70 -0.04
C ASP A 34 -0.83 23.17 0.43
N TRP A 35 -0.81 22.02 1.12
CA TRP A 35 0.37 21.46 1.78
C TRP A 35 1.01 20.28 1.04
N ILE A 36 0.45 19.91 -0.11
CA ILE A 36 1.01 18.92 -1.04
C ILE A 36 1.51 19.69 -2.25
N GLU A 37 2.79 19.53 -2.60
CA GLU A 37 3.33 20.14 -3.81
C GLU A 37 2.77 19.44 -5.06
N ASP A 38 2.62 20.19 -6.16
CA ASP A 38 1.94 19.72 -7.38
C ASP A 38 2.49 18.40 -7.95
N VAL A 39 3.81 18.17 -7.80
CA VAL A 39 4.51 16.98 -8.29
C VAL A 39 4.51 15.81 -7.31
N GLU A 40 4.08 16.02 -6.06
CA GLU A 40 4.08 14.96 -5.06
C GLU A 40 3.14 13.82 -5.45
N PRO A 41 3.54 12.55 -5.26
CA PRO A 41 2.70 11.43 -5.61
C PRO A 41 1.59 11.19 -4.58
N VAL A 42 0.40 10.91 -5.11
CA VAL A 42 -0.77 10.47 -4.33
C VAL A 42 -1.31 9.16 -4.89
N LEU A 43 -1.76 8.27 -4.01
CA LEU A 43 -2.47 7.05 -4.39
C LEU A 43 -3.93 7.40 -4.60
N VAL A 44 -4.49 7.09 -5.76
CA VAL A 44 -5.85 7.46 -6.14
C VAL A 44 -6.70 6.21 -6.27
N LEU A 45 -7.86 6.24 -5.64
CA LEU A 45 -8.88 5.20 -5.68
C LEU A 45 -10.24 5.87 -5.78
N GLU A 46 -11.10 5.36 -6.66
CA GLU A 46 -12.47 5.86 -6.83
C GLU A 46 -13.43 4.68 -6.84
N VAL A 47 -14.47 4.75 -6.01
CA VAL A 47 -15.55 3.76 -5.94
C VAL A 47 -16.87 4.51 -5.95
N ASP A 48 -17.76 4.17 -6.88
CA ASP A 48 -19.10 4.76 -7.00
C ASP A 48 -19.11 6.30 -7.00
N GLY A 49 -18.11 6.93 -7.64
CA GLY A 49 -17.96 8.39 -7.74
C GLY A 49 -17.31 9.06 -6.52
N ASP A 50 -16.98 8.31 -5.47
CA ASP A 50 -16.23 8.78 -4.31
C ASP A 50 -14.73 8.67 -4.57
N ALA A 51 -14.13 9.74 -5.11
CA ALA A 51 -12.71 9.80 -5.45
C ALA A 51 -11.86 10.21 -4.23
N ARG A 52 -10.90 9.34 -3.87
CA ARG A 52 -9.97 9.52 -2.76
C ARG A 52 -8.53 9.62 -3.24
N ALA A 53 -7.77 10.51 -2.60
CA ALA A 53 -6.32 10.57 -2.69
C ALA A 53 -5.68 10.30 -1.32
N TYR A 54 -4.68 9.41 -1.29
CA TYR A 54 -3.88 9.09 -0.12
C TYR A 54 -2.43 9.53 -0.40
N PRO A 55 -1.96 10.65 0.17
CA PRO A 55 -0.63 11.16 -0.13
C PRO A 55 0.45 10.18 0.27
N VAL A 56 1.39 9.90 -0.64
CA VAL A 56 2.48 8.94 -0.38
C VAL A 56 3.33 9.40 0.82
N GLN A 57 3.45 10.71 1.03
CA GLN A 57 4.14 11.27 2.20
C GLN A 57 3.47 10.92 3.55
N ILE A 58 2.18 10.56 3.56
CA ILE A 58 1.49 10.01 4.74
C ILE A 58 1.58 8.48 4.72
N MET A 59 1.29 7.85 3.59
CA MET A 59 1.31 6.39 3.44
C MET A 59 2.66 5.77 3.77
N THR A 60 3.77 6.47 3.53
CA THR A 60 5.11 6.01 3.90
C THR A 60 5.30 5.83 5.42
N TRP A 61 4.53 6.54 6.24
CA TRP A 61 4.62 6.49 7.71
C TRP A 61 3.59 5.57 8.37
N HIS A 62 2.58 5.15 7.62
CA HIS A 62 1.44 4.38 8.13
C HIS A 62 1.24 3.04 7.43
N GLU A 63 1.69 2.94 6.18
CA GLU A 63 1.70 1.77 5.29
C GLU A 63 0.32 1.15 4.98
N ILE A 64 -0.70 1.38 5.83
CA ILE A 64 -2.05 0.86 5.71
C ILE A 64 -3.06 1.92 6.19
N VAL A 65 -4.11 2.10 5.41
CA VAL A 65 -5.31 2.87 5.78
C VAL A 65 -6.53 1.97 5.62
N ASN A 66 -7.29 1.76 6.69
CA ASN A 66 -8.60 1.11 6.63
C ASN A 66 -9.67 2.19 6.46
N ASP A 67 -10.33 2.20 5.30
CA ASP A 67 -11.28 3.25 4.90
C ASP A 67 -12.64 2.64 4.46
N THR A 68 -13.60 3.50 4.16
CA THR A 68 -14.85 3.18 3.47
C THR A 68 -15.08 4.20 2.35
N VAL A 69 -14.95 3.74 1.11
CA VAL A 69 -15.04 4.59 -0.09
C VAL A 69 -16.24 4.16 -0.92
N GLY A 70 -17.14 5.08 -1.25
CA GLY A 70 -18.38 4.75 -1.96
C GLY A 70 -19.27 3.74 -1.20
N GLY A 71 -19.10 3.62 0.12
CA GLY A 71 -19.78 2.61 0.94
C GLY A 71 -19.11 1.23 0.97
N VAL A 72 -18.01 1.03 0.24
CA VAL A 72 -17.22 -0.20 0.22
C VAL A 72 -16.09 -0.08 1.23
N PRO A 73 -15.95 -1.02 2.22
CA PRO A 73 -14.82 -0.99 3.12
C PRO A 73 -13.57 -1.45 2.35
N VAL A 74 -12.54 -0.62 2.38
CA VAL A 74 -11.28 -0.90 1.69
C VAL A 74 -10.11 -0.83 2.65
N THR A 75 -9.07 -1.61 2.38
CA THR A 75 -7.74 -1.37 2.92
C THR A 75 -6.84 -0.88 1.79
N VAL A 76 -6.25 0.29 1.97
CA VAL A 76 -5.25 0.86 1.05
C VAL A 76 -3.90 0.62 1.68
N SER A 77 -3.04 -0.15 1.02
CA SER A 77 -1.71 -0.45 1.49
C SER A 77 -0.63 0.11 0.57
N TYR A 78 0.44 0.58 1.18
CA TYR A 78 1.64 1.06 0.52
C TYR A 78 2.86 0.44 1.18
N CYS A 79 3.63 -0.32 0.41
CA CYS A 79 4.90 -0.85 0.87
C CYS A 79 6.03 0.11 0.44
N PRO A 80 6.63 0.89 1.36
CA PRO A 80 7.67 1.86 1.02
C PRO A 80 8.96 1.18 0.53
N LEU A 81 9.21 -0.05 0.97
CA LEU A 81 10.36 -0.85 0.54
C LEU A 81 10.25 -1.31 -0.92
N CYS A 82 9.03 -1.55 -1.38
CA CYS A 82 8.75 -2.03 -2.74
C CYS A 82 8.21 -0.93 -3.66
N ASN A 83 8.02 0.28 -3.14
CA ASN A 83 7.37 1.41 -3.83
C ASN A 83 6.07 1.00 -4.54
N SER A 84 5.23 0.20 -3.87
CA SER A 84 4.02 -0.39 -4.46
C SER A 84 2.78 -0.06 -3.63
N ALA A 85 1.73 0.36 -4.33
CA ALA A 85 0.42 0.67 -3.77
C ALA A 85 -0.61 -0.35 -4.26
N ILE A 86 -1.41 -0.89 -3.34
CA ILE A 86 -2.48 -1.83 -3.65
C ILE A 86 -3.66 -1.54 -2.73
N ALA A 87 -4.88 -1.69 -3.23
CA ALA A 87 -6.09 -1.60 -2.43
C ALA A 87 -6.93 -2.87 -2.58
N TYR A 88 -7.61 -3.25 -1.49
CA TYR A 88 -8.49 -4.40 -1.45
C TYR A 88 -9.80 -4.09 -0.76
N VAL A 89 -10.88 -4.75 -1.17
CA VAL A 89 -12.10 -4.85 -0.37
C VAL A 89 -11.77 -5.66 0.88
N ARG A 90 -11.96 -5.07 2.06
CA ARG A 90 -11.61 -5.71 3.35
C ARG A 90 -12.78 -6.49 3.97
N ARG A 91 -13.72 -6.95 3.15
CA ARG A 91 -14.87 -7.76 3.59
C ARG A 91 -14.71 -9.20 3.13
N ILE A 92 -14.85 -10.12 4.07
CA ILE A 92 -14.88 -11.56 3.83
C ILE A 92 -16.16 -12.07 4.46
N ASP A 93 -17.04 -12.64 3.64
CA ASP A 93 -18.39 -13.02 4.02
C ASP A 93 -19.14 -11.85 4.70
N ASP A 94 -19.59 -12.04 5.94
CA ASP A 94 -20.31 -11.04 6.75
C ASP A 94 -19.38 -10.18 7.62
N ARG A 95 -18.06 -10.42 7.58
CA ARG A 95 -17.07 -9.75 8.43
C ARG A 95 -16.26 -8.72 7.65
N THR A 96 -16.13 -7.54 8.23
CA THR A 96 -15.14 -6.54 7.77
C THR A 96 -13.89 -6.71 8.62
N LEU A 97 -12.74 -6.90 7.97
CA LEU A 97 -11.43 -7.07 8.60
C LEU A 97 -10.73 -5.73 8.77
N ASP A 98 -10.01 -5.55 9.88
CA ASP A 98 -9.14 -4.40 10.10
C ASP A 98 -7.69 -4.87 9.93
N PHE A 99 -7.01 -4.28 8.94
CA PHE A 99 -5.64 -4.65 8.61
C PHE A 99 -4.63 -3.77 9.36
N GLY A 100 -3.62 -4.40 9.94
CA GLY A 100 -2.48 -3.75 10.57
C GLY A 100 -1.17 -4.16 9.92
N THR A 101 -0.09 -3.47 10.28
CA THR A 101 1.26 -3.85 9.86
C THR A 101 1.74 -4.99 10.75
N SER A 102 2.16 -6.12 10.19
CA SER A 102 2.60 -7.26 11.02
C SER A 102 3.99 -7.09 11.62
N GLY A 103 4.75 -6.07 11.16
CA GLY A 103 6.18 -5.94 11.42
C GLY A 103 7.03 -7.00 10.68
N ARG A 104 6.43 -7.76 9.77
CA ARG A 104 7.08 -8.84 9.03
C ARG A 104 7.12 -8.57 7.53
N LEU A 105 8.08 -9.22 6.88
CA LEU A 105 8.35 -9.11 5.46
C LEU A 105 8.36 -10.50 4.82
N LEU A 106 7.83 -10.58 3.60
CA LEU A 106 7.96 -11.72 2.71
C LEU A 106 8.60 -11.20 1.41
N ASN A 107 9.82 -11.63 1.09
CA ASN A 107 10.60 -11.09 -0.03
C ASN A 107 10.70 -9.56 0.01
N SER A 108 11.06 -8.99 1.17
CA SER A 108 11.12 -7.54 1.44
C SER A 108 9.82 -6.76 1.29
N SER A 109 8.71 -7.47 1.06
CA SER A 109 7.39 -6.89 0.88
C SER A 109 6.65 -6.93 2.19
N LEU A 110 5.90 -5.86 2.47
CA LEU A 110 5.04 -5.79 3.64
C LEU A 110 4.15 -7.04 3.75
N VAL A 111 4.08 -7.62 4.94
CA VAL A 111 3.07 -8.61 5.30
C VAL A 111 2.03 -7.90 6.15
N MET A 112 0.79 -7.84 5.67
CA MET A 112 -0.34 -7.33 6.45
C MET A 112 -0.78 -8.41 7.43
N TYR A 113 -1.49 -8.04 8.49
CA TYR A 113 -2.27 -9.00 9.27
C TYR A 113 -3.66 -8.45 9.55
N ASP A 114 -4.65 -9.33 9.68
CA ASP A 114 -5.97 -8.93 10.15
C ASP A 114 -6.08 -9.09 11.67
N ARG A 115 -6.62 -8.10 12.36
CA ARG A 115 -6.71 -8.12 13.84
C ARG A 115 -7.75 -9.10 14.37
N GLN A 116 -8.71 -9.52 13.54
CA GLN A 116 -9.80 -10.41 13.94
C GLN A 116 -9.38 -11.88 14.07
N THR A 117 -8.44 -12.32 13.24
CA THR A 117 -8.00 -13.72 13.19
C THR A 117 -6.49 -13.90 13.27
N GLU A 118 -5.74 -12.79 13.27
CA GLU A 118 -4.27 -12.76 13.28
C GLU A 118 -3.65 -13.53 12.10
N SER A 119 -4.38 -13.64 10.98
CA SER A 119 -3.84 -14.24 9.77
C SER A 119 -2.88 -13.26 9.10
N LEU A 120 -1.81 -13.78 8.50
CA LEU A 120 -0.82 -13.03 7.75
C LEU A 120 -1.17 -13.05 6.26
N TRP A 121 -1.12 -11.88 5.65
CA TRP A 121 -1.54 -11.64 4.28
C TRP A 121 -0.41 -11.03 3.46
N SER A 122 -0.23 -11.53 2.23
CA SER A 122 0.67 -10.89 1.29
C SER A 122 0.11 -9.55 0.83
N HIS A 123 0.88 -8.47 0.99
CA HIS A 123 0.56 -7.15 0.41
C HIS A 123 0.28 -7.25 -1.09
N PHE A 124 1.11 -8.00 -1.81
CA PHE A 124 1.06 -8.07 -3.27
C PHE A 124 -0.13 -8.83 -3.85
N THR A 125 -0.52 -9.93 -3.21
CA THR A 125 -1.57 -10.80 -3.77
C THR A 125 -2.90 -10.70 -3.04
N GLY A 126 -2.92 -10.11 -1.84
CA GLY A 126 -4.11 -10.07 -1.00
C GLY A 126 -4.50 -11.46 -0.49
N GLN A 127 -3.60 -12.44 -0.56
CA GLN A 127 -3.85 -13.80 -0.09
C GLN A 127 -3.34 -13.99 1.34
N ALA A 128 -4.18 -14.61 2.18
CA ALA A 128 -3.77 -15.10 3.48
C ALA A 128 -2.83 -16.31 3.31
N VAL A 129 -1.59 -16.16 3.76
CA VAL A 129 -0.53 -17.16 3.56
C VAL A 129 -0.30 -18.01 4.81
N ILE A 130 -0.58 -17.48 6.01
CA ILE A 130 -0.47 -18.17 7.30
C ILE A 130 -1.61 -17.71 8.21
N GLY A 131 -2.17 -18.60 9.02
CA GLY A 131 -3.23 -18.30 10.00
C GLY A 131 -4.59 -18.88 9.65
N VAL A 132 -5.63 -18.45 10.35
CA VAL A 132 -6.99 -18.99 10.28
C VAL A 132 -7.58 -18.90 8.87
N LEU A 133 -7.34 -17.79 8.18
CA LEU A 133 -7.93 -17.50 6.87
C LEU A 133 -7.06 -17.97 5.70
N THR A 134 -6.02 -18.78 5.95
CA THR A 134 -5.06 -19.23 4.94
C THR A 134 -5.74 -19.78 3.68
N GLY A 135 -5.35 -19.30 2.50
CA GLY A 135 -5.95 -19.65 1.21
C GLY A 135 -7.02 -18.68 0.72
N THR A 136 -7.56 -17.84 1.60
CA THR A 136 -8.49 -16.77 1.22
C THR A 136 -7.75 -15.65 0.50
N THR A 137 -8.39 -15.07 -0.51
CA THR A 137 -7.87 -13.95 -1.29
C THR A 137 -8.86 -12.79 -1.25
N LEU A 138 -8.36 -11.57 -1.03
CA LEU A 138 -9.17 -10.36 -1.06
C LEU A 138 -9.43 -9.89 -2.50
N ASP A 139 -10.59 -9.29 -2.73
CA ASP A 139 -10.90 -8.66 -4.01
C ASP A 139 -10.12 -7.34 -4.15
N THR A 140 -9.43 -7.15 -5.28
CA THR A 140 -8.64 -5.95 -5.56
C THR A 140 -9.54 -4.77 -5.93
N VAL A 141 -9.22 -3.58 -5.43
CA VAL A 141 -9.78 -2.31 -5.92
C VAL A 141 -8.70 -1.58 -6.72
N PRO A 142 -8.99 -1.04 -7.92
CA PRO A 142 -8.02 -0.30 -8.71
C PRO A 142 -7.45 0.88 -7.92
N VAL A 143 -6.13 0.98 -7.88
CA VAL A 143 -5.40 2.11 -7.32
C VAL A 143 -4.34 2.55 -8.33
N THR A 144 -4.20 3.87 -8.52
CA THR A 144 -3.18 4.45 -9.41
C THR A 144 -2.35 5.46 -8.63
N THR A 145 -1.05 5.51 -8.88
CA THR A 145 -0.19 6.58 -8.37
C THR A 145 -0.07 7.68 -9.42
N VAL A 146 -0.49 8.90 -9.09
CA VAL A 146 -0.39 10.08 -9.97
C VAL A 146 0.18 11.27 -9.21
N SER A 147 0.52 12.35 -9.90
CA SER A 147 0.87 13.61 -9.24
C SER A 147 -0.37 14.23 -8.57
N TRP A 148 -0.13 14.98 -7.49
CA TRP A 148 -1.16 15.73 -6.80
C TRP A 148 -1.92 16.67 -7.73
N GLU A 149 -1.22 17.39 -8.61
CA GLU A 149 -1.84 18.27 -9.62
C GLU A 149 -2.83 17.51 -10.51
N THR A 150 -2.46 16.30 -10.95
CA THR A 150 -3.32 15.47 -11.80
C THR A 150 -4.62 15.13 -11.08
N PHE A 151 -4.54 14.66 -9.83
CA PHE A 151 -5.73 14.34 -9.04
C PHE A 151 -6.57 15.58 -8.76
N ARG A 152 -5.97 16.67 -8.28
CA ARG A 152 -6.69 17.92 -7.93
C ARG A 152 -7.41 18.52 -9.14
N THR A 153 -6.82 18.41 -10.33
CA THR A 153 -7.42 18.89 -11.58
C THR A 153 -8.59 18.02 -12.01
N ALA A 154 -8.44 16.69 -11.93
CA ALA A 154 -9.49 15.74 -12.32
C ALA A 154 -10.66 15.68 -11.32
N HIS A 155 -10.36 15.84 -10.02
CA HIS A 155 -11.30 15.71 -8.91
C HIS A 155 -11.14 16.88 -7.91
N PRO A 156 -11.51 18.12 -8.28
CA PRO A 156 -11.38 19.27 -7.39
C PRO A 156 -12.21 19.17 -6.10
N GLU A 157 -13.32 18.42 -6.15
CA GLU A 157 -14.17 18.09 -5.00
C GLU A 157 -13.85 16.72 -4.39
N GLY A 158 -12.82 16.03 -4.91
CA GLY A 158 -12.33 14.77 -4.36
C GLY A 158 -11.79 14.95 -2.95
N LEU A 159 -11.66 13.84 -2.23
CA LEU A 159 -11.26 13.86 -0.83
C LEU A 159 -9.82 13.38 -0.67
N VAL A 160 -9.02 14.10 0.10
CA VAL A 160 -7.60 13.83 0.32
C VAL A 160 -7.38 13.47 1.78
N LEU A 161 -6.66 12.39 2.04
CA LEU A 161 -6.29 12.01 3.40
C LEU A 161 -5.53 13.15 4.07
N SER A 162 -6.06 13.61 5.20
CA SER A 162 -5.51 14.72 5.98
C SER A 162 -4.28 14.30 6.79
N ARG A 163 -3.47 15.29 7.16
CA ARG A 163 -2.40 15.13 8.16
C ARG A 163 -2.95 14.96 9.58
N ASP A 164 -4.25 15.17 9.82
CA ASP A 164 -4.93 14.84 11.08
C ASP A 164 -5.20 13.33 11.21
N THR A 165 -4.13 12.56 11.35
CA THR A 165 -4.16 11.10 11.45
C THR A 165 -4.27 10.59 12.89
N GLY A 166 -4.21 11.49 13.87
CA GLY A 166 -4.04 11.15 15.29
C GLY A 166 -2.59 10.83 15.71
N PHE A 167 -1.61 10.92 14.80
CA PHE A 167 -0.19 10.64 15.08
C PHE A 167 0.72 11.84 14.81
N GLN A 168 1.74 12.02 15.64
CA GLN A 168 2.80 13.02 15.40
C GLN A 168 3.90 12.43 14.53
N ARG A 169 3.86 12.73 13.22
CA ARG A 169 4.86 12.28 12.23
C ARG A 169 5.39 13.46 11.43
N ASN A 170 6.60 13.29 10.87
CA ASN A 170 7.20 14.25 9.97
C ASN A 170 6.82 13.92 8.52
N TYR A 171 5.54 14.09 8.18
CA TYR A 171 5.08 13.92 6.80
C TYR A 171 5.88 14.85 5.86
N GLY A 172 6.22 14.34 4.68
CA GLY A 172 7.11 15.00 3.71
C GLY A 172 8.59 14.65 3.88
N ARG A 173 8.98 13.97 4.98
CA ARG A 173 10.33 13.42 5.15
C ARG A 173 10.32 11.90 4.99
N ASN A 174 11.17 11.37 4.10
CA ASN A 174 11.34 9.94 3.92
C ASN A 174 12.05 9.31 5.15
N PRO A 175 11.42 8.38 5.90
CA PRO A 175 12.04 7.66 7.00
C PRO A 175 12.96 6.51 6.56
N TYR A 176 12.96 6.17 5.26
CA TYR A 176 13.72 5.08 4.64
C TYR A 176 14.77 5.61 3.64
N PRO A 177 15.70 6.51 4.04
CA PRO A 177 16.67 7.09 3.12
C PRO A 177 17.57 6.01 2.52
N GLY A 178 17.76 6.04 1.19
CA GLY A 178 18.64 5.13 0.47
C GLY A 178 18.04 3.74 0.21
N TYR A 179 16.84 3.45 0.71
CA TYR A 179 16.16 2.21 0.35
C TYR A 179 15.64 2.25 -1.08
N ASP A 180 15.51 3.40 -1.73
CA ASP A 180 15.07 3.56 -3.13
C ASP A 180 16.24 3.69 -4.13
N ASP A 181 17.47 3.44 -3.68
CA ASP A 181 18.67 3.50 -4.51
C ASP A 181 18.82 2.23 -5.37
N VAL A 182 18.46 2.34 -6.65
CA VAL A 182 18.58 1.26 -7.65
C VAL A 182 20.01 0.75 -7.87
N THR A 183 21.02 1.45 -7.35
CA THR A 183 22.43 1.03 -7.43
C THR A 183 22.85 0.12 -6.27
N GLN A 184 21.99 -0.08 -5.28
CA GLN A 184 22.23 -0.94 -4.12
C GLN A 184 21.21 -2.07 -4.05
N LEU A 185 21.64 -3.22 -3.50
CA LEU A 185 20.69 -4.27 -3.17
C LEU A 185 19.89 -3.86 -1.93
N PRO A 186 18.56 -4.03 -1.91
CA PRO A 186 17.77 -3.75 -0.73
C PRO A 186 18.24 -4.67 0.41
N TYR A 187 18.73 -4.10 1.52
CA TYR A 187 19.36 -4.88 2.60
C TYR A 187 18.38 -5.78 3.38
N LEU A 188 17.08 -5.69 3.10
CA LEU A 188 16.04 -6.59 3.62
C LEU A 188 15.60 -7.63 2.59
N PHE A 189 16.32 -7.78 1.47
CA PHE A 189 16.09 -8.76 0.40
C PHE A 189 17.17 -9.85 0.40
N ASP A 190 16.77 -11.09 0.67
CA ASP A 190 17.67 -12.26 0.72
C ASP A 190 17.61 -13.14 -0.56
N GLY A 191 16.90 -12.69 -1.60
CA GLY A 191 16.79 -13.42 -2.88
C GLY A 191 17.88 -13.05 -3.88
N ASP A 192 18.05 -13.88 -4.91
CA ASP A 192 18.85 -13.52 -6.09
C ASP A 192 17.98 -12.72 -7.07
N PRO A 193 18.31 -11.47 -7.40
CA PRO A 193 17.67 -10.76 -8.49
C PRO A 193 17.86 -11.53 -9.79
N ASP A 194 16.81 -11.66 -10.61
CA ASP A 194 16.89 -12.41 -11.86
C ASP A 194 17.72 -11.73 -12.97
N GLY A 195 18.22 -10.52 -12.71
CA GLY A 195 19.11 -9.76 -13.57
C GLY A 195 18.46 -9.11 -14.79
N ARG A 196 17.13 -9.23 -14.97
CA ARG A 196 16.43 -8.64 -16.12
C ARG A 196 16.30 -7.12 -16.03
N LEU A 197 16.13 -6.60 -14.82
CA LEU A 197 16.10 -5.17 -14.50
C LEU A 197 16.94 -4.92 -13.24
N PRO A 198 17.51 -3.71 -13.06
CA PRO A 198 18.06 -3.30 -11.78
C PRO A 198 17.05 -3.50 -10.63
N ALA A 199 17.55 -3.78 -9.42
CA ALA A 199 16.69 -3.86 -8.25
C ALA A 199 15.96 -2.53 -8.07
N GLN A 200 14.66 -2.60 -7.73
CA GLN A 200 13.81 -1.43 -7.47
C GLN A 200 13.51 -0.53 -8.68
N THR A 201 13.81 -0.99 -9.91
CA THR A 201 13.28 -0.35 -11.12
C THR A 201 11.76 -0.23 -11.02
N ARG A 202 11.25 0.98 -11.24
CA ARG A 202 9.81 1.26 -11.26
C ARG A 202 9.21 0.62 -12.51
N VAL A 203 8.15 -0.15 -12.33
CA VAL A 203 7.41 -0.79 -13.41
C VAL A 203 5.94 -0.42 -13.36
N VAL A 204 5.29 -0.32 -14.51
CA VAL A 204 3.84 -0.22 -14.66
C VAL A 204 3.32 -1.62 -14.97
N ALA A 205 2.45 -2.15 -14.11
CA ALA A 205 1.77 -3.42 -14.35
C ALA A 205 0.41 -3.16 -15.02
N VAL A 206 0.18 -3.75 -16.19
CA VAL A 206 -1.10 -3.72 -16.90
C VAL A 206 -1.69 -5.12 -16.90
N ARG A 207 -2.89 -5.29 -16.34
CA ARG A 207 -3.64 -6.53 -16.38
C ARG A 207 -4.74 -6.43 -17.44
N GLY A 208 -4.67 -7.28 -18.46
CA GLY A 208 -5.70 -7.48 -19.47
C GLY A 208 -6.29 -8.89 -19.40
N ASN A 209 -7.25 -9.18 -20.27
CA ASN A 209 -7.90 -10.50 -20.33
C ASN A 209 -6.93 -11.65 -20.66
N ASP A 210 -5.81 -11.34 -21.33
CA ASP A 210 -4.82 -12.32 -21.79
C ASP A 210 -3.60 -12.45 -20.85
N GLY A 211 -3.61 -11.78 -19.70
CA GLY A 211 -2.56 -11.86 -18.69
C GLY A 211 -2.13 -10.51 -18.11
N THR A 212 -1.05 -10.53 -17.32
CA THR A 212 -0.43 -9.35 -16.72
C THR A 212 0.92 -9.10 -17.38
N ILE A 213 1.15 -7.89 -17.88
CA ILE A 213 2.45 -7.40 -18.34
C ILE A 213 2.99 -6.39 -17.34
N ALA A 214 4.31 -6.34 -17.19
CA ALA A 214 5.02 -5.29 -16.45
C ALA A 214 6.01 -4.63 -17.41
N VAL A 215 5.95 -3.30 -17.53
CA VAL A 215 6.82 -2.48 -18.40
C VAL A 215 7.61 -1.55 -17.50
N ALA A 216 8.93 -1.40 -17.73
CA ALA A 216 9.71 -0.42 -16.97
C ALA A 216 9.21 0.99 -17.26
N LEU A 217 9.11 1.83 -16.22
CA LEU A 217 8.61 3.20 -16.37
C LEU A 217 9.51 4.04 -17.29
N ASP A 218 10.81 3.78 -17.28
CA ASP A 218 11.79 4.49 -18.12
C ASP A 218 11.69 4.12 -19.61
N ASP A 219 10.96 3.05 -19.94
CA ASP A 219 10.72 2.60 -21.32
C ASP A 219 9.40 3.15 -21.91
N LEU A 220 8.64 3.93 -21.13
CA LEU A 220 7.37 4.57 -21.52
C LEU A 220 7.57 6.06 -21.88
#